data_AF-A0AAJ2NVQ3-F1
#
_entry.id   AF-A0AAJ2NVQ3-F1
#
_cell.length_a   1.000
_cell.length_b   1.000
_cell.length_c   1.000
_cell.angle_alpha   90.00
_cell.angle_beta   90.00
_cell.angle_gamma   90.00
#
_symmetry.space_group_name_H-M   'P 1'
#
loop_
_entity.id
_entity.type
_entity.pdbx_description
1 polymer ?
#
loop_
_entity_poly.entity_id
_entity_poly.type
_entity_poly.pdbx_seq_one_letter_code
_entity_poly.pdbx_strand_id
1 'polypeptide(L)'
;MLMREALPFVEHFGQSVVYEATRVTASEDLSRIPDAFGVPCTYWTVGSIGPARYPDALARGAVGRKIPANHSPHFAPLEEPTPRTLTCA
;
A
#
# COMPACT_ATOMS: atom_id res chain seq x y z
N MET A 1 3.99 -7.07 14.88
CA MET A 1 4.43 -8.39 14.37
C MET A 1 3.63 -8.59 13.10
N LEU A 2 4.28 -8.78 11.95
CA LEU A 2 3.55 -8.95 10.68
C LEU A 2 2.68 -10.21 10.75
N MET A 3 1.47 -10.12 10.20
CA MET A 3 0.53 -11.24 10.11
C MET A 3 1.10 -12.33 9.17
N ARG A 4 0.64 -13.58 9.30
CA ARG A 4 1.16 -14.71 8.49
C ARG A 4 1.01 -14.47 6.99
N GLU A 5 -0.05 -13.78 6.60
CA GLU A 5 -0.42 -13.44 5.24
C GLU A 5 0.60 -12.48 4.59
N ALA A 6 1.44 -11.81 5.38
CA ALA A 6 2.50 -10.93 4.89
C ALA A 6 3.80 -11.68 4.54
N LEU A 7 3.97 -12.94 4.96
CA LEU A 7 5.22 -13.68 4.72
C LEU A 7 5.61 -13.78 3.24
N PRO A 8 4.70 -14.09 2.30
CA PRO A 8 5.06 -14.13 0.88
C PRO A 8 5.56 -12.77 0.35
N PHE A 9 4.98 -11.66 0.85
CA PHE A 9 5.46 -10.32 0.52
C PHE A 9 6.86 -10.06 1.08
N VAL A 10 7.14 -10.50 2.31
CA VAL A 10 8.46 -10.36 2.92
C VAL A 10 9.51 -11.18 2.18
N GLU A 11 9.18 -12.39 1.74
CA GLU A 11 10.07 -13.26 0.97
C GLU A 11 10.40 -12.65 -0.40
N HIS A 12 9.41 -12.06 -1.08
CA HIS A 12 9.60 -11.48 -2.41
C HIS A 12 10.25 -10.09 -2.38
N PHE A 13 9.77 -9.18 -1.52
CA PHE A 13 10.18 -7.77 -1.50
C PHE A 13 11.24 -7.44 -0.44
N GLY A 14 11.40 -8.30 0.57
CA GLY A 14 12.26 -8.05 1.72
C GLY A 14 11.55 -7.29 2.84
N GLN A 15 11.94 -7.61 4.08
CA GLN A 15 11.30 -7.07 5.29
C GLN A 15 11.40 -5.54 5.42
N SER A 16 12.40 -4.89 4.80
CA SER A 16 12.63 -3.45 4.93
C SER A 16 11.57 -2.59 4.26
N VAL A 17 10.79 -3.15 3.32
CA VAL A 17 9.81 -2.43 2.48
C VAL A 17 8.39 -2.96 2.63
N VAL A 18 8.17 -3.98 3.47
CA VAL A 18 6.85 -4.55 3.78
C VAL A 18 6.41 -4.07 5.16
N TYR A 19 5.26 -3.40 5.20
CA TYR A 19 4.73 -2.79 6.42
C TYR A 19 3.32 -3.31 6.70
N GLU A 20 2.94 -3.34 7.97
CA GLU A 20 1.56 -3.60 8.38
C GLU A 20 0.69 -2.41 8.00
N ALA A 21 -0.33 -2.64 7.17
CA ALA A 21 -1.32 -1.61 6.84
C ALA A 21 -2.24 -1.40 8.04
N THR A 22 -2.35 -0.15 8.49
CA THR A 22 -3.28 0.23 9.55
C THR A 22 -4.65 0.55 8.97
N ARG A 23 -5.70 0.47 9.80
CA ARG A 23 -7.05 0.85 9.39
C ARG A 23 -7.09 2.32 9.01
N VAL A 24 -7.67 2.59 7.84
CA VAL A 24 -7.95 3.93 7.34
C VAL A 24 -9.47 4.14 7.27
N THR A 25 -9.91 5.39 7.13
CA THR A 25 -11.32 5.74 6.99
C THR A 25 -11.89 5.52 5.59
N ALA A 26 -11.04 5.15 4.62
CA ALA A 26 -11.47 4.79 3.28
C ALA A 26 -12.30 3.50 3.32
N SER A 27 -13.27 3.41 2.41
CA SER A 27 -14.16 2.26 2.24
C SER A 27 -13.96 1.65 0.86
N GLU A 28 -14.18 0.35 0.74
CA GLU A 28 -14.22 -0.37 -0.52
C GLU A 28 -15.35 -1.41 -0.48
N ASP A 29 -15.93 -1.73 -1.64
CA ASP A 29 -16.95 -2.77 -1.77
C ASP A 29 -16.39 -4.14 -2.20
N LEU A 30 -15.06 -4.26 -2.29
CA LEU A 30 -14.33 -5.46 -2.72
C LEU A 30 -14.80 -6.74 -2.01
N SER A 31 -15.11 -6.65 -0.71
CA SER A 31 -15.50 -7.82 0.10
C SER A 31 -16.76 -8.51 -0.41
N ARG A 32 -17.62 -7.82 -1.16
CA ARG A 32 -18.84 -8.41 -1.75
C ARG A 32 -18.54 -9.61 -2.66
N ILE A 33 -17.39 -9.63 -3.32
CA ILE A 33 -16.97 -10.71 -4.22
C ILE A 33 -16.65 -11.99 -3.40
N PRO A 34 -15.64 -12.03 -2.52
CA PRO A 34 -15.30 -13.21 -1.74
C PRO A 34 -16.43 -13.65 -0.80
N ASP A 35 -17.22 -12.71 -0.26
CA ASP A 35 -18.39 -13.02 0.57
C ASP A 35 -19.43 -13.85 -0.21
N ALA A 36 -19.66 -13.53 -1.49
CA ALA A 36 -20.59 -14.28 -2.35
C ALA A 36 -20.15 -15.74 -2.60
N PHE A 37 -18.86 -16.03 -2.48
CA PHE A 37 -18.31 -17.38 -2.64
C PHE A 37 -17.96 -18.05 -1.30
N GLY A 38 -18.13 -17.36 -0.17
CA GLY A 38 -17.77 -17.87 1.16
C GLY A 38 -16.28 -18.14 1.33
N VAL A 39 -15.41 -17.39 0.64
CA VAL A 39 -13.95 -17.58 0.66
C VAL A 39 -13.27 -16.44 1.43
N PRO A 40 -12.12 -16.70 2.08
CA PRO A 40 -11.35 -15.64 2.73
C PRO A 40 -10.79 -14.65 1.70
N CYS A 41 -10.61 -13.39 2.13
CA CYS A 41 -10.03 -12.33 1.31
C CYS A 41 -9.06 -11.49 2.12
N THR A 42 -7.94 -11.14 1.49
CA THR A 42 -6.94 -10.21 2.01
C THR A 42 -6.87 -9.02 1.07
N TYR A 43 -6.90 -7.80 1.63
CA TYR A 43 -6.70 -6.56 0.90
C TYR A 43 -5.36 -5.94 1.32
N TRP A 44 -4.56 -5.54 0.35
CA TRP A 44 -3.25 -4.93 0.59
C TRP A 44 -3.11 -3.62 -0.18
N THR A 45 -2.13 -2.82 0.20
CA THR A 45 -1.82 -1.54 -0.44
C THR A 45 -0.38 -1.53 -0.93
N VAL A 46 -0.11 -0.71 -1.94
CA VAL A 46 1.23 -0.50 -2.49
C VAL A 46 1.57 0.98 -2.40
N GLY A 47 2.83 1.29 -2.07
CA GLY A 47 3.34 2.65 -2.15
C GLY A 47 3.52 3.08 -3.61
N SER A 48 3.01 4.26 -3.96
CA SER A 48 3.14 4.84 -5.31
C SER A 48 4.06 6.06 -5.37
N ILE A 49 4.62 6.48 -4.23
CA ILE A 49 5.54 7.60 -4.14
C ILE A 49 6.98 7.08 -4.07
N GLY A 50 7.94 7.86 -4.59
CA GLY A 50 9.35 7.46 -4.60
C GLY A 50 9.86 7.00 -3.22
N PRO A 51 10.72 5.95 -3.17
CA PRO A 51 11.02 5.21 -1.95
C PRO A 51 11.68 6.03 -0.85
N ALA A 52 12.36 7.14 -1.20
CA ALA A 52 12.95 8.06 -0.24
C ALA A 52 11.99 9.17 0.24
N ARG A 53 10.92 9.46 -0.52
CA ARG A 53 10.04 10.61 -0.26
C ARG A 53 9.11 10.37 0.93
N TYR A 54 8.52 9.19 1.02
CA TYR A 54 7.62 8.87 2.13
C TYR A 54 8.37 8.80 3.47
N PRO A 55 9.51 8.08 3.59
CA PRO A 55 10.29 8.08 4.83
C PRO A 55 10.77 9.47 5.26
N ASP A 56 11.23 10.33 4.33
CA ASP A 56 11.59 11.72 4.65
C ASP A 56 10.38 12.51 5.19
N ALA A 57 9.24 12.43 4.50
CA ALA A 57 8.03 13.13 4.93
C ALA A 57 7.51 12.62 6.29
N LEU A 58 7.64 11.31 6.55
CA LEU A 58 7.28 10.69 7.82
C LEU A 58 8.20 11.17 8.95
N ALA A 59 9.52 11.11 8.74
CA ALA A 59 10.52 11.55 9.72
C ALA A 59 10.36 13.04 10.11
N ARG A 60 9.83 13.85 9.20
CA ARG A 60 9.60 15.29 9.39
C ARG A 60 8.18 15.64 9.84
N GLY A 61 7.31 14.65 10.08
CA GLY A 61 5.90 14.87 10.43
C GLY A 61 5.11 15.62 9.35
N ALA A 62 5.49 15.48 8.08
CA ALA A 62 5.02 16.28 6.97
C ALA A 62 4.18 15.50 5.94
N VAL A 63 3.83 14.24 6.22
CA VAL A 63 3.10 13.35 5.28
C VAL A 63 1.86 14.03 4.71
N GLY A 64 0.93 14.49 5.54
CA GLY A 64 -0.32 15.12 5.08
C GLY A 64 -0.15 16.43 4.30
N ARG A 65 1.03 17.06 4.35
CA ARG A 65 1.34 18.29 3.60
C ARG A 65 2.16 18.03 2.33
N LYS A 66 2.98 16.96 2.32
CA LYS A 66 4.00 16.71 1.29
C LYS A 66 3.70 15.51 0.39
N ILE A 67 2.81 14.62 0.81
CA ILE A 67 2.40 13.45 0.04
C ILE A 67 0.96 13.69 -0.42
N PRO A 68 0.73 13.93 -1.73
CA PRO A 68 -0.63 14.01 -2.26
C PRO A 68 -1.39 12.72 -1.98
N ALA A 69 -2.59 12.82 -1.41
CA ALA A 69 -3.48 11.69 -1.19
C ALA A 69 -4.34 11.42 -2.43
N ASN A 70 -5.01 10.26 -2.44
CA ASN A 70 -6.07 9.96 -3.41
C ASN A 70 -7.08 11.12 -3.49
N HIS A 71 -7.62 11.38 -4.69
CA HIS A 71 -8.49 12.53 -5.01
C HIS A 71 -7.84 13.92 -5.01
N SER A 72 -6.54 14.05 -4.74
CA SER A 72 -5.82 15.30 -4.96
C SER A 72 -5.57 15.54 -6.46
N PRO A 73 -5.69 16.76 -7.00
CA PRO A 73 -5.26 17.08 -8.37
C PRO A 73 -3.74 16.98 -8.56
N HIS A 74 -2.98 16.85 -7.46
CA HIS A 74 -1.53 16.66 -7.48
C HIS A 74 -1.12 15.20 -7.28
N PHE A 75 -2.08 14.27 -7.14
CA PHE A 75 -1.79 12.86 -7.03
C PHE A 75 -1.35 12.30 -8.38
N ALA A 76 -0.12 11.79 -8.41
CA ALA A 76 0.44 11.08 -9.55
C ALA A 76 1.34 9.95 -9.02
N PRO A 77 0.96 8.68 -9.24
CA PRO A 77 1.84 7.54 -9.01
C PRO A 77 3.15 7.70 -9.79
N LEU A 78 4.26 7.22 -9.22
CA LEU A 78 5.54 7.18 -9.91
C LEU A 78 5.47 6.18 -11.08
N GLU A 79 5.90 6.59 -12.27
CA GLU A 79 5.81 5.76 -13.49
C GLU A 79 6.52 4.41 -13.34
N GLU A 80 7.67 4.38 -12.66
CA GLU A 80 8.41 3.19 -12.27
C GLU A 80 9.03 3.42 -10.88
N PRO A 81 8.98 2.46 -9.94
CA PRO A 81 8.64 1.05 -10.15
C PRO A 81 7.16 0.69 -9.91
N THR A 82 6.26 1.65 -9.69
CA THR A 82 4.91 1.37 -9.14
C THR A 82 4.09 0.35 -9.96
N PRO A 83 3.92 0.47 -11.29
CA PRO A 83 3.17 -0.50 -12.06
C PRO A 83 3.81 -1.90 -12.02
N ARG A 84 5.15 -1.98 -12.11
CA ARG A 84 5.89 -3.23 -12.02
C ARG A 84 5.70 -3.92 -10.67
N THR A 85 5.73 -3.17 -9.57
CA THR A 85 5.47 -3.70 -8.23
C THR A 85 4.04 -4.22 -8.08
N LEU A 86 3.07 -3.71 -8.84
CA LEU A 86 1.67 -4.16 -8.78
C LEU A 86 1.39 -5.40 -9.63
N THR A 87 1.99 -5.51 -10.81
CA THR A 87 1.61 -6.52 -11.82
C THR A 87 2.57 -7.70 -11.92
N CYS A 88 3.79 -7.56 -11.41
CA CYS A 88 4.84 -8.57 -11.52
C CYS A 88 5.29 -9.13 -10.17
N ALA A 89 4.53 -8.84 -9.10
CA ALA A 89 4.70 -9.38 -7.75
C ALA A 89 4.30 -10.85 -7.67
#